data_AF-A0A650MMI3-F1
#
_entry.id   AF-A0A650MMI3-F1
#
_cell.length_a   1.000
_cell.length_b   1.000
_cell.length_c   1.000
_cell.angle_alpha   90.00
_cell.angle_beta   90.00
_cell.angle_gamma   90.00
#
_symmetry.space_group_name_H-M   'P 1'
#
loop_
_entity.id
_entity.type
_entity.pdbx_description
1 polymer ?
#
loop_
_entity_poly.entity_id
_entity_poly.type
_entity_poly.pdbx_seq_one_letter_code
_entity_poly.pdbx_strand_id
1 'polypeptide(L)'
;MKERRIVKIKTNMHEDTKFKIIDTMEERDLIHYAWIRIITLAGKVNREGELYMSSNIPYTVKTLALEFNRSTEKIKLALDVFVELEMVEVNEESVYVVKNFVKHQNIKTKQKDTEVKQDTKNRNKSEILNLDNDTSNNEDISIENEIDNININSISKSINGLDDKK
;
A
#
# COMPACT_ATOMS: atom_id res chain seq x y z
N MET A 1 3.64 -18.44 -2.59
CA MET A 1 3.39 -17.81 -3.91
C MET A 1 4.73 -17.53 -4.57
N LYS A 2 4.79 -17.45 -5.90
CA LYS A 2 6.03 -17.07 -6.61
C LYS A 2 6.28 -15.57 -6.38
N GLU A 3 7.54 -15.22 -6.08
CA GLU A 3 7.99 -13.82 -5.98
C GLU A 3 7.66 -13.06 -7.27
N ARG A 4 7.16 -11.83 -7.13
CA ARG A 4 6.90 -10.93 -8.26
C ARG A 4 8.14 -10.08 -8.51
N ARG A 5 8.57 -10.02 -9.76
CA ARG A 5 9.79 -9.29 -10.18
C ARG A 5 9.55 -7.81 -10.51
N ILE A 6 8.29 -7.41 -10.72
CA ILE A 6 7.93 -6.06 -11.17
C ILE A 6 6.69 -5.59 -10.42
N VAL A 7 6.75 -4.37 -9.88
CA VAL A 7 5.59 -3.62 -9.35
C VAL A 7 5.22 -2.51 -10.33
N LYS A 8 3.93 -2.32 -10.60
CA LYS A 8 3.42 -1.24 -11.44
C LYS A 8 3.14 -0.01 -10.58
N ILE A 9 3.57 1.17 -11.03
CA ILE A 9 3.28 2.46 -10.41
C ILE A 9 2.56 3.31 -11.45
N LYS A 10 1.46 3.97 -11.05
CA LYS A 10 0.73 4.88 -11.95
C LYS A 10 1.55 6.15 -12.18
N THR A 11 1.57 6.65 -13.42
CA THR A 11 2.31 7.86 -13.79
C THR A 11 1.77 9.12 -13.12
N ASN A 12 0.48 9.13 -12.77
CA ASN A 12 -0.18 10.22 -12.05
C ASN A 12 -0.20 10.03 -10.53
N MET A 13 0.66 9.17 -9.96
CA MET A 13 0.71 8.93 -8.51
C MET A 13 0.86 10.23 -7.70
N HIS A 14 1.61 11.20 -8.21
CA HIS A 14 1.85 12.49 -7.55
C HIS A 14 0.66 13.47 -7.62
N GLU A 15 -0.38 13.16 -8.42
CA GLU A 15 -1.60 13.97 -8.47
C GLU A 15 -2.57 13.63 -7.34
N ASP A 16 -2.41 12.45 -6.73
CA ASP A 16 -3.23 11.97 -5.61
C ASP A 16 -3.04 12.85 -4.36
N THR A 17 -4.15 13.14 -3.69
CA THR A 17 -4.21 14.06 -2.54
C THR A 17 -3.30 13.62 -1.40
N LYS A 18 -3.10 12.31 -1.19
CA LYS A 18 -2.25 11.80 -0.11
C LYS A 18 -0.78 12.15 -0.37
N PHE A 19 -0.32 12.05 -1.61
CA PHE A 19 1.04 12.47 -1.96
C PHE A 19 1.21 13.98 -1.88
N LYS A 20 0.20 14.76 -2.27
CA LYS A 20 0.21 16.22 -2.07
C LYS A 20 0.29 16.60 -0.59
N ILE A 21 -0.37 15.86 0.30
CA ILE A 21 -0.23 16.05 1.77
C ILE A 21 1.21 15.75 2.20
N ILE A 22 1.77 14.61 1.77
CA ILE A 22 3.17 14.23 2.08
C ILE A 22 4.14 15.32 1.61
N ASP A 23 3.92 15.93 0.43
CA ASP A 23 4.78 16.97 -0.12
C ASP A 23 4.87 18.24 0.75
N THR A 24 3.90 18.45 1.64
CA THR A 24 3.91 19.56 2.62
C THR A 24 4.72 19.25 3.88
N MET A 25 5.11 18.00 4.11
CA MET A 25 5.84 17.58 5.30
C MET A 25 7.35 17.85 5.17
N GLU A 26 8.01 18.13 6.29
CA GLU A 26 9.46 18.35 6.33
C GLU A 26 10.24 17.11 5.86
N GLU A 27 9.79 15.92 6.27
CA GLU A 27 10.42 14.63 5.93
C GLU A 27 9.89 14.02 4.63
N ARG A 28 9.29 14.81 3.72
CA ARG A 28 8.64 14.29 2.50
C ARG A 28 9.52 13.33 1.69
N ASP A 29 10.81 13.64 1.53
CA ASP A 29 11.73 12.85 0.71
C ASP A 29 11.97 11.46 1.33
N LEU A 30 12.05 11.40 2.66
CA LEU A 30 12.14 10.15 3.43
C LEU A 30 10.85 9.33 3.28
N ILE A 31 9.70 9.99 3.39
CA ILE A 31 8.39 9.33 3.31
C ILE A 31 8.19 8.75 1.91
N HIS A 32 8.43 9.53 0.84
CA HIS A 32 8.37 9.02 -0.53
C HIS A 32 9.34 7.85 -0.76
N TYR A 33 10.57 7.96 -0.25
CA TYR A 33 11.53 6.86 -0.30
C TYR A 33 11.00 5.59 0.38
N ALA A 34 10.47 5.72 1.60
CA ALA A 34 9.92 4.59 2.36
C ALA A 34 8.72 3.96 1.63
N TRP A 35 7.87 4.77 0.99
CA TRP A 35 6.72 4.29 0.24
C TRP A 35 7.12 3.36 -0.91
N ILE A 36 8.09 3.78 -1.74
CA ILE A 36 8.60 2.96 -2.84
C ILE A 36 9.25 1.68 -2.33
N ARG A 37 9.98 1.75 -1.20
CA ARG A 37 10.57 0.56 -0.57
C ARG A 37 9.50 -0.42 -0.07
N ILE A 38 8.42 0.08 0.53
CA ILE A 38 7.29 -0.74 0.99
C ILE A 38 6.58 -1.41 -0.19
N ILE A 39 6.27 -0.68 -1.27
CA ILE A 39 5.65 -1.26 -2.48
C ILE A 39 6.50 -2.41 -3.04
N THR A 40 7.81 -2.19 -3.16
CA THR A 40 8.72 -3.20 -3.72
C THR A 40 8.82 -4.43 -2.82
N LEU A 41 8.81 -4.27 -1.48
CA LEU A 41 8.73 -5.38 -0.53
C LEU A 41 7.41 -6.16 -0.65
N ALA A 42 6.26 -5.47 -0.67
CA ALA A 42 4.96 -6.11 -0.84
C ALA A 42 4.89 -6.92 -2.15
N GLY A 43 5.47 -6.38 -3.23
CA GLY A 43 5.64 -7.07 -4.49
C GLY A 43 6.51 -8.32 -4.36
N LYS A 44 7.67 -8.20 -3.73
CA LYS A 44 8.62 -9.32 -3.54
C LYS A 44 7.96 -10.52 -2.87
N VAL A 45 7.25 -10.27 -1.76
CA VAL A 45 6.54 -11.30 -1.00
C VAL A 45 5.34 -11.84 -1.78
N ASN A 46 4.65 -10.96 -2.51
CA ASN A 46 3.47 -11.27 -3.32
C ASN A 46 2.35 -11.91 -2.48
N ARG A 47 2.14 -11.42 -1.25
CA ARG A 47 1.05 -11.81 -0.35
C ARG A 47 0.01 -10.70 -0.24
N GLU A 48 -0.54 -10.29 -1.38
CA GLU A 48 -1.68 -9.35 -1.43
C GLU A 48 -1.46 -7.99 -0.75
N GLY A 49 -0.20 -7.59 -0.53
CA GLY A 49 0.15 -6.33 0.13
C GLY A 49 0.77 -6.51 1.53
N GLU A 50 0.73 -7.72 2.09
CA GLU A 50 1.32 -8.02 3.40
C GLU A 50 2.85 -7.90 3.38
N LEU A 51 3.41 -7.21 4.37
CA LEU A 51 4.84 -7.03 4.53
C LEU A 51 5.45 -8.14 5.38
N TYR A 52 6.10 -9.08 4.68
CA TYR A 52 6.83 -10.18 5.29
C TYR A 52 8.30 -10.21 4.87
N MET A 53 9.21 -10.45 5.80
CA MET A 53 10.63 -10.64 5.51
C MET A 53 10.92 -12.01 4.89
N SER A 54 10.16 -13.03 5.31
CA SER A 54 10.21 -14.40 4.81
C SER A 54 8.82 -15.03 4.86
N SER A 55 8.66 -16.32 4.56
CA SER A 55 7.33 -16.96 4.49
C SER A 55 6.41 -16.69 5.69
N ASN A 56 6.97 -16.62 6.91
CA ASN A 56 6.19 -16.53 8.16
C ASN A 56 6.67 -15.41 9.10
N ILE A 57 7.65 -14.60 8.72
CA ILE A 57 8.19 -13.55 9.60
C ILE A 57 7.70 -12.18 9.10
N PRO A 58 6.74 -11.53 9.77
CA PRO A 58 6.28 -10.21 9.38
C PRO A 58 7.36 -9.16 9.63
N TYR A 59 7.36 -8.12 8.81
CA TYR A 59 8.23 -6.98 9.05
C TYR A 59 7.75 -6.18 10.26
N THR A 60 8.67 -5.93 11.18
CA THR A 60 8.53 -4.93 12.26
C THR A 60 9.19 -3.61 11.86
N VAL A 61 8.89 -2.52 12.57
CA VAL A 61 9.57 -1.22 12.39
C VAL A 61 11.09 -1.37 12.46
N LYS A 62 11.61 -2.18 13.40
CA LYS A 62 13.05 -2.41 13.58
C LYS A 62 13.67 -3.11 12.36
N THR A 63 12.99 -4.13 11.84
CA THR A 63 13.48 -4.85 10.66
C THR A 63 13.34 -4.03 9.37
N LEU A 64 12.31 -3.18 9.25
CA LEU A 64 12.18 -2.24 8.14
C LEU A 64 13.26 -1.16 8.18
N ALA A 65 13.60 -0.66 9.37
CA ALA A 65 14.71 0.27 9.56
C ALA A 65 16.04 -0.31 9.06
N LEU A 66 16.31 -1.58 9.37
CA LEU A 66 17.47 -2.30 8.86
C LEU A 66 17.40 -2.45 7.33
N GLU A 67 16.27 -2.91 6.80
CA GLU A 67 16.07 -3.13 5.36
C GLU A 67 16.19 -1.82 4.55
N PHE A 68 15.78 -0.69 5.12
CA PHE A 68 15.77 0.62 4.46
C PHE A 68 17.03 1.43 4.76
N ASN A 69 17.93 0.92 5.60
CA ASN A 69 19.13 1.61 6.05
C ASN A 69 18.81 3.01 6.61
N ARG A 70 17.84 3.09 7.53
CA ARG A 70 17.37 4.32 8.20
C ARG A 70 17.17 4.06 9.69
N SER A 71 17.13 5.11 10.51
CA SER A 71 16.84 4.94 11.93
C SER A 71 15.42 4.40 12.15
N THR A 72 15.22 3.71 13.28
CA THR A 72 13.89 3.23 13.66
C THR A 72 12.90 4.38 13.82
N GLU A 73 13.33 5.56 14.29
CA GLU A 73 12.44 6.73 14.40
C GLU A 73 11.99 7.22 13.03
N LYS A 74 12.90 7.29 12.06
CA LYS A 74 12.60 7.73 10.69
C LYS A 74 11.61 6.79 9.99
N ILE A 75 11.79 5.48 10.16
CA ILE A 75 10.84 4.50 9.58
C ILE A 75 9.51 4.50 10.34
N LYS A 76 9.53 4.68 11.66
CA LYS A 76 8.31 4.84 12.44
C LYS A 76 7.51 6.05 11.96
N LEU A 77 8.16 7.20 11.80
CA LEU A 77 7.54 8.42 11.27
C LEU A 77 6.87 8.17 9.91
N ALA A 78 7.57 7.54 8.96
CA ALA A 78 6.99 7.25 7.66
C ALA A 78 5.78 6.28 7.75
N LEU A 79 5.87 5.22 8.57
CA LEU A 79 4.77 4.28 8.78
C LEU A 79 3.57 4.94 9.45
N ASP A 80 3.79 5.80 10.44
CA ASP A 80 2.72 6.54 11.11
C ASP A 80 1.97 7.43 10.10
N VAL A 81 2.69 8.13 9.22
CA VAL A 81 2.09 8.90 8.11
C VAL A 81 1.29 8.01 7.16
N PHE A 82 1.81 6.84 6.77
CA PHE A 82 1.07 5.92 5.90
C PHE A 82 -0.17 5.34 6.56
N VAL A 83 -0.16 5.12 7.87
CA VAL A 83 -1.34 4.65 8.62
C VAL A 83 -2.37 5.77 8.73
N GLU A 84 -1.94 6.99 9.08
CA GLU A 84 -2.81 8.16 9.16
C GLU A 84 -3.47 8.51 7.83
N LEU A 85 -2.73 8.41 6.74
CA LEU A 85 -3.25 8.60 5.39
C LEU A 85 -3.94 7.36 4.83
N GLU A 86 -4.14 6.29 5.60
CA GLU A 86 -4.75 5.05 5.14
C GLU A 86 -4.13 4.48 3.84
N MET A 87 -2.81 4.52 3.75
CA MET A 87 -2.02 3.89 2.70
C MET A 87 -1.53 2.51 3.14
N VAL A 88 -1.30 2.36 4.45
CA VAL A 88 -0.94 1.10 5.11
C VAL A 88 -1.91 0.88 6.27
N GLU A 89 -2.26 -0.37 6.53
CA GLU A 89 -2.98 -0.78 7.74
C GLU A 89 -2.18 -1.81 8.53
N VAL A 90 -2.53 -2.00 9.79
CA VAL A 90 -2.00 -3.07 10.63
C VAL A 90 -3.15 -4.04 10.89
N ASN A 91 -3.01 -5.29 10.44
CA ASN A 91 -4.05 -6.31 10.62
C ASN A 91 -4.08 -6.86 12.05
N GLU A 92 -5.02 -7.77 12.33
CA GLU A 92 -5.20 -8.41 13.65
C GLU A 92 -3.93 -9.14 14.15
N GLU A 93 -3.07 -9.59 13.23
CA GLU A 93 -1.81 -10.26 13.53
C GLU A 93 -0.62 -9.29 13.67
N SER A 94 -0.89 -7.98 13.76
CA SER A 94 0.13 -6.92 13.82
C SER A 94 1.05 -6.86 12.60
N VAL A 95 0.54 -7.26 11.43
CA VAL A 95 1.26 -7.21 10.15
C VAL A 95 0.86 -5.95 9.39
N TYR A 96 1.86 -5.23 8.87
CA TYR A 96 1.63 -4.11 7.97
C TYR A 96 1.15 -4.61 6.60
N VAL A 97 0.06 -4.03 6.09
CA VAL A 97 -0.56 -4.37 4.81
C VAL A 97 -0.71 -3.11 3.97
N VAL A 98 -0.20 -3.13 2.74
CA VAL A 98 -0.39 -2.04 1.77
C VAL A 98 -1.82 -2.09 1.24
N LYS A 99 -2.63 -1.06 1.53
CA LYS A 99 -4.02 -1.01 1.07
C LYS A 99 -4.10 -0.99 -0.46
N ASN A 100 -5.16 -1.58 -1.00
CA ASN A 100 -5.44 -1.64 -2.45
C ASN A 100 -4.32 -2.26 -3.30
N PHE A 101 -3.34 -2.96 -2.71
CA PHE A 101 -2.20 -3.51 -3.44
C PHE A 101 -2.64 -4.50 -4.54
N VAL A 102 -3.58 -5.39 -4.21
CA VAL A 102 -4.18 -6.34 -5.16
C VAL A 102 -4.78 -5.63 -6.37
N LYS A 103 -5.59 -4.60 -6.13
CA LYS A 103 -6.24 -3.79 -7.17
C LYS A 103 -5.20 -3.09 -8.04
N HIS A 104 -4.23 -2.40 -7.45
CA HIS A 104 -3.22 -1.65 -8.20
C HIS A 104 -2.24 -2.55 -8.97
N GLN A 105 -2.03 -3.79 -8.53
CA GLN A 105 -1.15 -4.75 -9.20
C GLN A 105 -1.88 -5.72 -10.15
N ASN A 106 -3.20 -5.56 -10.32
CA ASN A 106 -4.08 -6.47 -11.06
C ASN A 106 -3.85 -7.94 -10.69
N ILE A 107 -3.75 -8.22 -9.38
CA ILE A 107 -3.54 -9.57 -8.86
C ILE A 107 -4.88 -10.30 -8.91
N LYS A 108 -4.91 -11.46 -9.60
CA LYS A 108 -6.04 -12.39 -9.49
C LYS A 108 -6.02 -13.00 -8.09
N THR A 109 -6.87 -12.50 -7.19
CA THR A 109 -7.16 -13.19 -5.93
C THR A 109 -7.74 -14.55 -6.26
N LYS A 110 -7.22 -15.62 -5.65
CA LYS A 110 -7.95 -16.88 -5.64
C LYS A 110 -9.23 -16.58 -4.86
N GLN A 111 -10.37 -16.52 -5.55
CA GLN A 111 -11.65 -16.43 -4.88
C GLN A 111 -11.66 -17.54 -3.82
N LYS A 112 -11.85 -17.18 -2.56
CA LYS A 112 -12.44 -18.12 -1.62
C LYS A 112 -13.79 -18.42 -2.25
N ASP A 113 -13.94 -19.60 -2.83
CA ASP A 113 -15.23 -20.13 -3.24
C ASP A 113 -16.07 -20.27 -1.97
N THR A 114 -16.64 -19.16 -1.50
CA THR A 114 -17.81 -19.21 -0.64
C THR A 114 -18.92 -19.76 -1.52
N GLU A 115 -19.19 -21.05 -1.32
CA GLU A 115 -20.34 -21.76 -1.85
C GLU A 115 -21.62 -20.95 -1.61
N VAL A 116 -22.01 -20.13 -2.58
CA VAL A 116 -23.41 -19.81 -2.80
C VAL A 116 -23.81 -20.60 -4.03
N LYS A 117 -24.22 -21.85 -3.78
CA LYS A 117 -25.04 -22.62 -4.72
C LYS A 117 -26.32 -21.82 -4.96
N GLN A 118 -26.37 -21.06 -6.04
CA GLN A 118 -27.62 -20.75 -6.70
C GLN A 118 -27.54 -21.27 -8.12
N ASP A 119 -28.25 -22.37 -8.31
CA ASP A 119 -28.59 -22.97 -9.57
C ASP A 119 -29.03 -21.91 -10.59
N THR A 120 -28.34 -21.81 -11.71
CA THR A 120 -29.02 -21.76 -13.01
C THR A 120 -28.07 -22.24 -14.12
N LYS A 121 -28.56 -23.30 -14.74
CA LYS A 121 -28.02 -24.10 -15.83
C LYS A 121 -27.80 -23.29 -17.12
N ASN A 122 -26.86 -23.78 -17.94
CA ASN A 122 -26.73 -23.63 -19.40
C ASN A 122 -26.18 -22.29 -19.92
N ARG A 123 -25.11 -22.22 -20.74
CA ARG A 123 -24.80 -23.04 -21.92
C ARG A 123 -23.32 -22.87 -22.33
N ASN A 124 -22.73 -24.00 -22.72
CA ASN A 124 -21.79 -24.20 -23.83
C ASN A 124 -20.41 -23.51 -23.84
N LYS A 125 -19.39 -24.27 -23.41
CA LYS A 125 -18.26 -24.75 -24.22
C LYS A 125 -17.74 -23.83 -25.35
N SER A 126 -16.58 -23.22 -25.12
CA SER A 126 -15.46 -23.26 -26.06
C SER A 126 -14.12 -23.08 -25.33
N GLU A 127 -13.32 -24.13 -25.38
CA GLU A 127 -11.90 -24.13 -25.10
C GLU A 127 -11.21 -23.17 -26.08
N ILE A 128 -10.63 -22.08 -25.59
CA ILE A 128 -9.54 -21.37 -26.30
C ILE A 128 -8.46 -21.05 -25.26
N LEU A 129 -7.48 -21.96 -25.25
CA LEU A 129 -6.05 -21.73 -25.20
C LEU A 129 -5.57 -20.34 -24.76
N ASN A 130 -4.71 -20.39 -23.72
CA ASN A 130 -3.58 -19.50 -23.46
C ASN A 130 -3.26 -18.54 -24.61
N LEU A 131 -3.49 -17.25 -24.39
CA LEU A 131 -2.64 -16.22 -24.96
C LEU A 131 -2.59 -15.07 -23.96
N ASP A 132 -1.37 -14.71 -23.60
CA ASP A 132 -1.01 -13.45 -22.97
C ASP A 132 -1.81 -12.32 -23.61
N ASN A 133 -2.71 -11.70 -22.85
CA ASN A 133 -3.27 -10.42 -23.22
C ASN A 133 -3.34 -9.55 -21.97
N ASP A 134 -2.36 -8.66 -21.91
CA ASP A 134 -2.54 -7.29 -21.44
C ASP A 134 -3.88 -6.78 -21.97
N THR A 135 -4.90 -6.77 -21.10
CA THR A 135 -6.06 -5.92 -21.31
C THR A 135 -6.26 -5.09 -20.07
N SER A 136 -5.83 -3.84 -20.21
CA SER A 136 -6.19 -2.70 -19.37
C SER A 136 -7.72 -2.64 -19.22
N ASN A 137 -8.23 -3.15 -18.09
CA ASN A 137 -9.49 -2.70 -17.53
C ASN A 137 -9.13 -1.71 -16.41
N ASN A 138 -8.89 -0.46 -16.81
CA ASN A 138 -8.89 0.69 -15.91
C ASN A 138 -10.35 0.97 -15.51
N GLU A 139 -10.83 0.28 -14.49
CA GLU A 139 -11.86 0.86 -13.63
C GLU A 139 -11.15 1.72 -12.58
N ASP A 140 -10.84 2.96 -13.00
CA ASP A 140 -10.52 4.05 -12.09
C ASP A 140 -11.77 4.36 -11.26
N ILE A 141 -11.94 3.62 -10.17
CA ILE A 141 -12.67 4.12 -9.02
C ILE A 141 -11.68 5.02 -8.28
N SER A 142 -11.59 6.27 -8.72
CA SER A 142 -11.22 7.38 -7.86
C SER A 142 -12.22 7.39 -6.71
N ILE A 143 -11.79 6.92 -5.53
CA ILE A 143 -12.54 7.16 -4.31
C ILE A 143 -12.30 8.64 -4.00
N GLU A 144 -13.12 9.49 -4.62
CA GLU A 144 -13.34 10.84 -4.14
C GLU A 144 -14.00 10.75 -2.76
N ASN A 145 -13.32 11.36 -1.78
CA ASN A 145 -13.88 11.98 -0.59
C ASN A 145 -14.61 11.07 0.43
N GLU A 146 -13.84 10.56 1.37
CA GLU A 146 -14.22 10.54 2.80
C GLU A 146 -13.00 10.96 3.63
N ILE A 147 -12.64 12.25 3.57
CA ILE A 147 -11.72 12.87 4.54
C ILE A 147 -12.48 13.99 5.25
N ASP A 148 -13.44 13.60 6.07
CA ASP A 148 -14.15 14.56 6.94
C ASP A 148 -13.65 14.56 8.39
N ASN A 149 -12.59 13.79 8.74
CA ASN A 149 -12.16 13.69 10.14
C ASN A 149 -10.63 13.61 10.38
N ILE A 150 -9.77 14.09 9.46
CA ILE A 150 -8.36 14.28 9.81
C ILE A 150 -8.25 15.58 10.62
N ASN A 151 -7.97 15.44 11.92
CA ASN A 151 -7.76 16.57 12.82
C ASN A 151 -6.39 17.23 12.51
N ILE A 152 -6.39 18.13 11.52
CA ILE A 152 -5.19 18.88 11.07
C ILE A 152 -4.50 19.62 12.25
N ASN A 153 -5.23 19.92 13.33
CA ASN A 153 -4.70 20.65 14.49
C ASN A 153 -3.76 19.83 15.40
N SER A 154 -3.68 18.51 15.27
CA SER A 154 -2.66 17.72 16.00
C SER A 154 -1.29 17.72 15.32
N ILE A 155 -1.24 17.98 14.00
CA ILE A 155 0.02 18.00 13.24
C ILE A 155 0.76 19.34 13.44
N SER A 156 0.02 20.45 13.57
CA SER A 156 0.62 21.80 13.68
C SER A 156 1.35 22.08 15.00
N LYS A 157 1.03 21.35 16.09
CA LYS A 157 1.70 21.56 17.39
C LYS A 157 3.13 21.03 17.46
N SER A 158 3.54 20.17 16.54
CA SER A 158 4.92 19.69 16.46
C SER A 158 5.86 20.65 15.71
N ILE A 159 5.32 21.70 15.07
CA ILE A 159 6.06 22.58 14.14
C ILE A 159 6.51 23.90 14.81
N ASN A 160 5.79 24.41 15.81
CA ASN A 160 6.05 25.76 16.37
C ASN A 160 6.92 25.77 17.64
N GLY A 161 7.78 24.77 17.84
CA GLY A 161 8.60 24.64 19.06
C GLY A 161 10.03 25.19 19.01
N LEU A 162 10.48 25.77 17.89
CA LEU A 162 11.92 26.01 17.66
C LEU A 162 12.36 27.46 17.37
N ASP A 163 11.45 28.43 17.32
CA ASP A 163 11.80 29.79 16.83
C ASP A 163 11.88 30.91 17.89
N ASP A 164 12.07 30.60 19.18
CA ASP A 164 12.33 31.65 20.19
C ASP A 164 13.55 31.34 21.07
N LYS A 165 14.75 31.27 20.48
CA LYS A 165 16.02 31.62 21.16
C LYS A 165 17.08 32.08 20.17
N LYS A 166 17.08 33.36 19.82
CA LYS A 166 18.31 34.13 19.65
C LYS A 166 18.11 35.63 19.77
#